data_AF-A0A428SFW4-F1
#
_entry.id   AF-A0A428SFW4-F1
#
_cell.length_a   1.000
_cell.length_b   1.000
_cell.length_c   1.000
_cell.angle_alpha   90.00
_cell.angle_beta   90.00
_cell.angle_gamma   90.00
#
_symmetry.space_group_name_H-M   'P 1'
#
loop_
_entity.id
_entity.type
_entity.pdbx_description
1 polymer ?
#
loop_
_entity_poly.entity_id
_entity_poly.type
_entity_poly.pdbx_seq_one_letter_code
_entity_poly.pdbx_strand_id
1 'polypeptide(L)'
;MTDIFTSLPPELRLGILLHLNSRSSIAPLLKASPCMLAQYQESKILIRRGFIKAELADGLLQDALAVVLFPQQDGPIPKADRKEVQRHVERWSQGQLPDPFHLKDYPTIESLDRLYHRLSTYIEDYITKATSNYPPRAYLCLPDLSSKRGRLLFRNKQIGQNVIKIDYLTDAERRRLLQAFLRQLTAWECEAIQSVYSYIQALYGATIFFIGYPDFNYNKEHISNTS
;
A
#
# COMPACT_ATOMS: atom_id res chain seq x y z
N MET A 1 10.81 -32.23 -25.94
CA MET A 1 11.57 -31.75 -24.78
C MET A 1 10.76 -32.08 -23.55
N THR A 2 11.22 -33.02 -22.73
CA THR A 2 10.55 -33.41 -21.48
C THR A 2 10.83 -32.36 -20.41
N ASP A 3 9.82 -32.03 -19.62
CA ASP A 3 9.91 -31.03 -18.56
C ASP A 3 10.72 -31.60 -17.38
N ILE A 4 11.93 -31.06 -17.16
CA ILE A 4 12.85 -31.51 -16.11
C ILE A 4 12.30 -31.37 -14.69
N PHE A 5 11.29 -30.52 -14.47
CA PHE A 5 10.68 -30.34 -13.15
C PHE A 5 9.69 -31.43 -12.80
N THR A 6 9.31 -32.30 -13.75
CA THR A 6 8.42 -33.45 -13.48
C THR A 6 9.05 -34.52 -12.60
N SER A 7 10.38 -34.63 -12.59
CA SER A 7 11.11 -35.54 -11.70
C SER A 7 11.27 -34.99 -10.28
N LEU A 8 10.96 -33.72 -10.06
CA LEU A 8 11.10 -33.08 -8.75
C LEU A 8 9.82 -33.25 -7.90
N PRO A 9 9.97 -33.63 -6.62
CA PRO A 9 8.88 -33.60 -5.66
C PRO A 9 8.19 -32.22 -5.60
N PRO A 10 6.87 -32.18 -5.35
CA PRO A 10 6.11 -30.93 -5.22
C PRO A 10 6.74 -29.92 -4.25
N GLU A 11 7.35 -30.40 -3.17
CA GLU A 11 7.97 -29.58 -2.12
C GLU A 11 9.19 -28.82 -2.66
N LEU A 12 10.02 -29.47 -3.47
CA LEU A 12 11.18 -28.83 -4.10
C LEU A 12 10.75 -27.86 -5.19
N ARG A 13 9.71 -28.20 -5.96
CA ARG A 13 9.12 -27.27 -6.94
C ARG A 13 8.59 -26.01 -6.26
N LEU A 14 7.90 -26.15 -5.13
CA LEU A 14 7.43 -25.04 -4.33
C LEU A 14 8.60 -24.22 -3.75
N GLY A 15 9.63 -24.89 -3.23
CA GLY A 15 10.84 -24.23 -2.71
C GLY A 15 11.54 -23.36 -3.76
N ILE A 16 11.64 -23.84 -5.00
CA ILE A 16 12.17 -23.08 -6.13
C ILE A 16 11.30 -21.85 -6.42
N LEU A 17 9.98 -22.02 -6.49
CA LEU A 17 9.06 -20.91 -6.74
C LEU A 17 9.11 -19.83 -5.65
N LEU A 18 9.31 -20.22 -4.39
CA LEU A 18 9.49 -19.31 -3.27
C LEU A 18 10.84 -18.58 -3.33
N HIS A 19 11.91 -19.24 -3.77
CA HIS A 19 13.25 -18.63 -3.88
C HIS A 19 13.37 -17.63 -5.04
N LEU A 20 12.65 -17.85 -6.14
CA LEU A 20 12.73 -16.94 -7.28
C LEU A 20 12.25 -15.53 -6.95
N ASN A 21 11.40 -15.39 -5.93
CA ASN A 21 10.98 -14.18 -5.21
C ASN A 21 10.81 -12.91 -6.06
N SER A 22 10.53 -13.04 -7.36
CA SER A 22 10.42 -11.96 -8.32
C SER A 22 9.58 -12.42 -9.51
N ARG A 23 8.65 -11.55 -9.94
CA ARG A 23 7.75 -11.87 -11.05
C ARG A 23 8.46 -11.91 -12.39
N SER A 24 9.48 -11.09 -12.55
CA SER A 24 10.34 -11.10 -13.73
C SER A 24 11.05 -12.45 -13.91
N SER A 25 11.41 -13.10 -12.80
CA SER A 25 12.08 -14.40 -12.79
C SER A 25 11.10 -15.58 -12.90
N ILE A 26 9.90 -15.47 -12.32
CA ILE A 26 8.89 -16.54 -12.36
C ILE A 26 8.22 -16.65 -13.73
N ALA A 27 7.90 -15.54 -14.40
CA ALA A 27 7.12 -15.58 -15.65
C ALA A 27 7.78 -16.38 -16.80
N PRO A 28 9.11 -16.29 -17.04
CA PRO A 28 9.78 -17.15 -18.00
C PRO A 28 9.72 -18.63 -17.62
N LEU A 29 9.89 -18.97 -16.34
CA LEU A 29 9.84 -20.34 -15.86
C LEU A 29 8.47 -20.98 -16.06
N LEU A 30 7.40 -20.26 -15.73
CA LEU A 30 6.03 -20.75 -15.93
C LEU A 30 5.68 -20.95 -17.41
N LYS A 31 6.30 -20.18 -18.32
CA LYS A 31 6.14 -20.36 -19.77
C LYS A 31 6.91 -21.57 -20.29
N ALA A 32 8.08 -21.85 -19.70
CA ALA A 32 8.96 -22.92 -20.14
C ALA A 32 8.57 -24.30 -19.57
N SER A 33 7.93 -24.34 -18.40
CA SER A 33 7.58 -25.58 -17.69
C SER A 33 6.09 -25.64 -17.33
N PRO A 34 5.30 -26.52 -18.00
CA PRO A 34 3.93 -26.80 -17.62
C PRO A 34 3.79 -27.36 -16.19
N CYS A 35 4.75 -28.16 -15.73
CA CYS A 35 4.74 -28.72 -14.38
C CYS A 35 4.86 -27.62 -13.30
N MET A 36 5.75 -26.65 -13.53
CA MET A 36 5.90 -25.50 -12.64
C MET A 36 4.69 -24.56 -12.71
N LEU A 37 4.05 -24.42 -13.87
CA LEU A 37 2.79 -23.69 -14.00
C LEU A 37 1.67 -24.32 -13.17
N ALA A 38 1.52 -25.65 -13.24
CA ALA A 38 0.52 -26.37 -12.43
C ALA A 38 0.79 -26.19 -10.93
N GLN A 39 2.04 -26.37 -10.49
CA GLN A 39 2.43 -26.16 -9.09
C GLN A 39 2.17 -24.72 -8.63
N TYR A 40 2.48 -23.73 -9.48
CA TYR A 40 2.25 -22.32 -9.18
C TYR A 40 0.75 -22.00 -9.04
N GLN A 41 -0.11 -22.60 -9.87
CA GLN A 41 -1.55 -22.42 -9.77
C GLN A 41 -2.11 -23.02 -8.49
N GLU A 42 -1.64 -24.21 -8.11
CA GLU A 42 -2.06 -24.91 -6.90
C GLU A 42 -1.60 -24.18 -5.61
N SER A 43 -0.36 -23.69 -5.59
CA SER A 43 0.24 -23.05 -4.42
C SER A 43 0.24 -21.52 -4.47
N LYS A 44 -0.58 -20.91 -5.34
CA LYS A 44 -0.54 -19.47 -5.63
C LYS A 44 -0.65 -18.58 -4.40
N ILE A 45 -1.53 -18.92 -3.47
CA ILE A 45 -1.78 -18.15 -2.24
C ILE A 45 -0.55 -18.21 -1.33
N LEU A 46 0.05 -19.39 -1.16
CA LEU A 46 1.25 -19.58 -0.35
C LEU A 46 2.45 -18.82 -0.93
N ILE A 47 2.63 -18.88 -2.25
CA ILE A 47 3.72 -18.18 -2.94
C ILE A 47 3.56 -16.66 -2.79
N ARG A 48 2.36 -16.13 -3.02
CA ARG A 48 2.07 -14.69 -2.81
C ARG A 48 2.31 -14.26 -1.38
N ARG A 49 1.86 -15.07 -0.42
CA ARG A 49 2.07 -14.79 1.00
C ARG A 49 3.54 -14.77 1.38
N GLY A 50 4.32 -15.74 0.90
CA GLY A 50 5.76 -15.80 1.10
C GLY A 50 6.46 -14.56 0.54
N PHE A 51 6.09 -14.17 -0.68
CA PHE A 51 6.60 -12.99 -1.35
C PHE A 51 6.33 -11.70 -0.56
N ILE A 52 5.07 -11.43 -0.21
CA ILE A 52 4.73 -10.21 0.55
C ILE A 52 5.40 -10.20 1.92
N LYS A 53 5.48 -11.36 2.59
CA LYS A 53 6.17 -11.46 3.89
C LYS A 53 7.66 -11.17 3.77
N ALA A 54 8.31 -11.59 2.68
CA ALA A 54 9.73 -11.34 2.45
C ALA A 54 10.01 -9.88 2.05
N GLU A 55 9.17 -9.30 1.18
CA GLU A 55 9.33 -7.93 0.69
C GLU A 55 8.98 -6.86 1.73
N LEU A 56 7.94 -7.10 2.54
CA LEU A 56 7.53 -6.22 3.63
C LEU A 56 8.13 -6.65 4.97
N ALA A 57 9.29 -7.29 4.98
CA ALA A 57 9.95 -7.67 6.23
C ALA A 57 10.30 -6.44 7.10
N ASP A 58 10.61 -6.72 8.37
CA ASP A 58 10.96 -5.70 9.37
C ASP A 58 9.83 -4.69 9.61
N GLY A 59 10.18 -3.44 9.94
CA GLY A 59 9.22 -2.36 10.21
C GLY A 59 8.32 -1.98 9.03
N LEU A 60 8.65 -2.43 7.80
CA LEU A 60 7.85 -2.14 6.61
C LEU A 60 6.45 -2.77 6.66
N LEU A 61 6.31 -3.92 7.34
CA LEU A 61 5.01 -4.55 7.52
C LEU A 61 4.07 -3.63 8.31
N GLN A 62 4.56 -3.01 9.39
CA GLN A 62 3.75 -2.10 10.21
C GLN A 62 3.37 -0.85 9.43
N ASP A 63 4.31 -0.26 8.68
CA ASP A 63 4.02 0.91 7.83
C ASP A 63 3.00 0.58 6.72
N ALA A 64 3.12 -0.60 6.09
CA ALA A 64 2.16 -1.04 5.08
C ALA A 64 0.78 -1.36 5.68
N LEU A 65 0.74 -1.97 6.87
CA LEU A 65 -0.50 -2.21 7.60
C LEU A 65 -1.16 -0.91 8.03
N ALA A 66 -0.39 0.13 8.36
CA ALA A 66 -0.93 1.44 8.70
C ALA A 66 -1.72 2.05 7.54
N VAL A 67 -1.25 1.87 6.31
CA VAL A 67 -1.94 2.31 5.10
C VAL A 67 -3.14 1.41 4.78
N VAL A 68 -2.97 0.08 4.83
CA VAL A 68 -4.03 -0.88 4.44
C VAL A 68 -5.21 -0.89 5.41
N LEU A 69 -4.92 -0.87 6.72
CA LEU A 69 -5.93 -0.89 7.78
C LEU A 69 -6.39 0.50 8.17
N PHE A 70 -6.00 1.53 7.41
CA PHE A 70 -6.39 2.89 7.70
C PHE A 70 -7.93 2.98 7.76
N PRO A 71 -8.51 3.56 8.83
CA PRO A 71 -9.96 3.60 9.00
C PRO A 71 -10.58 4.52 7.93
N GLN A 72 -11.07 3.93 6.85
CA GLN A 72 -11.91 4.57 5.84
C GLN A 72 -13.35 4.08 6.00
N GLN A 73 -14.32 4.99 6.11
CA GLN A 73 -15.73 4.61 6.09
C GLN A 73 -16.24 4.55 4.64
N ASP A 74 -16.98 3.50 4.33
CA ASP A 74 -17.73 3.37 3.07
C ASP A 74 -18.82 4.45 3.02
N GLY A 75 -18.63 5.46 2.15
CA GLY A 75 -19.59 6.54 1.91
C GLY A 75 -19.04 7.59 0.95
N PRO A 76 -19.90 8.41 0.31
CA PRO A 76 -19.50 9.44 -0.66
C PRO A 76 -18.58 10.52 -0.06
N ILE A 77 -18.52 10.63 1.28
CA ILE A 77 -17.56 11.44 2.02
C ILE A 77 -17.02 10.55 3.14
N PRO A 78 -15.77 10.08 3.07
CA PRO A 78 -15.16 9.30 4.13
C PRO A 78 -15.07 10.14 5.41
N LYS A 79 -15.94 9.87 6.39
CA LYS A 79 -15.85 10.47 7.72
C LYS A 79 -15.21 9.44 8.63
N ALA A 80 -13.89 9.39 8.66
CA ALA A 80 -13.21 8.59 9.67
C ALA A 80 -13.56 9.16 11.05
N ASP A 81 -14.03 8.31 11.97
CA ASP A 81 -14.21 8.73 13.37
C ASP A 81 -12.85 9.12 13.92
N ARG A 82 -12.73 10.35 14.42
CA ARG A 82 -11.48 10.91 14.96
C ARG A 82 -10.86 10.00 16.03
N LYS A 83 -11.70 9.35 16.84
CA LYS A 83 -11.22 8.42 17.87
C LYS A 83 -10.62 7.16 17.27
N GLU A 84 -11.15 6.68 16.15
CA GLU A 84 -10.61 5.52 15.43
C GLU A 84 -9.29 5.85 14.73
N VAL A 85 -9.18 7.02 14.09
CA VAL A 85 -7.92 7.49 13.48
C VAL A 85 -6.83 7.62 14.55
N GLN A 86 -7.13 8.26 15.68
CA GLN A 86 -6.16 8.44 16.77
C GLN A 86 -5.69 7.08 17.31
N ARG A 87 -6.63 6.16 17.58
CA ARG A 87 -6.32 4.81 18.04
C ARG A 87 -5.46 4.04 17.03
N HIS A 88 -5.74 4.21 15.73
CA HIS A 88 -4.96 3.59 14.66
C HIS A 88 -3.51 4.11 14.62
N VAL A 89 -3.33 5.43 14.68
CA VAL A 89 -1.99 6.05 14.71
C VAL A 89 -1.21 5.64 15.96
N GLU A 90 -1.86 5.58 17.13
CA GLU A 90 -1.23 5.11 18.36
C GLU A 90 -0.76 3.66 18.24
N ARG A 91 -1.63 2.76 17.74
CA ARG A 91 -1.28 1.35 17.52
C ARG A 91 -0.16 1.17 16.52
N TRP A 92 -0.16 1.96 15.44
CA TRP A 92 0.92 1.96 14.46
C TRP A 92 2.24 2.43 15.09
N SER A 93 2.23 3.54 15.84
CA SER A 93 3.43 4.08 16.50
C SER A 93 4.05 3.10 17.50
N GLN A 94 3.23 2.21 18.08
CA GLN A 94 3.66 1.18 19.02
C GLN A 94 3.99 -0.16 18.32
N GLY A 95 3.84 -0.27 17.01
CA GLY A 95 4.05 -1.51 16.25
C GLY A 95 3.04 -2.63 16.60
N GLN A 96 1.83 -2.26 17.02
CA GLN A 96 0.78 -3.17 17.51
C GLN A 96 -0.34 -3.42 16.49
N LEU A 97 -0.08 -3.20 15.20
CA LEU A 97 -1.01 -3.63 14.17
C LEU A 97 -0.95 -5.16 14.01
N PRO A 98 -2.09 -5.81 13.80
CA PRO A 98 -2.18 -7.27 13.81
C PRO A 98 -1.40 -7.87 12.65
N ASP A 99 -0.59 -8.90 12.92
CA ASP A 99 0.11 -9.62 11.85
C ASP A 99 -0.89 -10.50 11.07
N PRO A 100 -1.16 -10.17 9.79
CA PRO A 100 -2.14 -10.90 8.98
C PRO A 100 -1.63 -12.31 8.60
N PHE A 101 -0.32 -12.55 8.65
CA PHE A 101 0.28 -13.84 8.36
C PHE A 101 0.09 -14.85 9.49
N HIS A 102 0.05 -14.42 10.75
CA HIS A 102 -0.24 -15.30 11.88
C HIS A 102 -1.71 -15.68 11.93
N LEU A 103 -2.59 -14.73 11.64
CA LEU A 103 -4.05 -14.90 11.70
C LEU A 103 -4.65 -15.52 10.43
N LYS A 104 -3.85 -15.74 9.37
CA LYS A 104 -4.31 -16.16 8.03
C LYS A 104 -5.43 -15.25 7.51
N ASP A 105 -5.28 -13.94 7.73
CA ASP A 105 -6.22 -12.92 7.27
C ASP A 105 -6.02 -12.68 5.76
N TYR A 106 -6.67 -13.52 4.94
CA TYR A 106 -6.55 -13.47 3.49
C TYR A 106 -6.97 -12.12 2.89
N PRO A 107 -8.06 -11.45 3.33
CA PRO A 107 -8.41 -10.10 2.89
C PRO A 107 -7.28 -9.09 3.08
N THR A 108 -6.69 -9.02 4.27
CA THR A 108 -5.60 -8.07 4.54
C THR A 108 -4.35 -8.40 3.72
N ILE A 109 -4.02 -9.70 3.55
CA ILE A 109 -2.90 -10.12 2.68
C ILE A 109 -3.15 -9.71 1.22
N GLU A 110 -4.38 -9.81 0.73
CA GLU A 110 -4.71 -9.38 -0.62
C GLU A 110 -4.58 -7.85 -0.77
N SER A 111 -5.04 -7.08 0.21
CA SER A 111 -4.86 -5.62 0.22
C SER A 111 -3.38 -5.22 0.27
N LEU A 112 -2.55 -5.94 1.03
CA LEU A 112 -1.10 -5.74 1.04
C LEU A 112 -0.47 -6.08 -0.33
N ASP A 113 -0.90 -7.16 -0.99
CA ASP A 113 -0.47 -7.47 -2.37
C ASP A 113 -0.83 -6.32 -3.31
N ARG A 114 -2.07 -5.81 -3.26
CA ARG A 114 -2.50 -4.66 -4.09
C ARG A 114 -1.67 -3.40 -3.79
N LEU A 115 -1.42 -3.09 -2.53
CA LEU A 115 -0.59 -1.96 -2.12
C LEU A 115 0.84 -2.09 -2.68
N TYR A 116 1.46 -3.26 -2.52
CA TYR A 116 2.79 -3.53 -3.06
C TYR A 116 2.87 -3.33 -4.58
N HIS A 117 1.86 -3.76 -5.33
CA HIS A 117 1.82 -3.53 -6.79
C HIS A 117 1.76 -2.05 -7.16
N ARG A 118 0.95 -1.31 -6.41
CA ARG A 118 0.78 0.12 -6.63
C ARG A 118 2.07 0.86 -6.32
N LEU A 119 2.70 0.54 -5.19
CA LEU A 119 4.02 1.04 -4.80
C LEU A 119 5.08 0.71 -5.85
N SER A 120 5.16 -0.56 -6.28
CA SER A 120 6.09 -0.99 -7.32
C SER A 120 5.93 -0.16 -8.58
N THR A 121 4.70 0.08 -9.02
CA THR A 121 4.42 0.89 -10.22
C THR A 121 4.90 2.34 -10.05
N TYR A 122 4.70 2.94 -8.88
CA TYR A 122 5.17 4.30 -8.60
C TYR A 122 6.68 4.39 -8.47
N ILE A 123 7.32 3.39 -7.87
CA ILE A 123 8.78 3.31 -7.76
C ILE A 123 9.40 3.15 -9.16
N GLU A 124 8.87 2.24 -9.98
CA GLU A 124 9.30 2.04 -11.37
C GLU A 124 9.18 3.34 -12.19
N ASP A 125 8.06 4.06 -12.05
CA ASP A 125 7.85 5.37 -12.69
C ASP A 125 8.86 6.42 -12.21
N TYR A 126 9.06 6.51 -10.90
CA TYR A 126 10.00 7.45 -10.29
C TYR A 126 11.44 7.21 -10.78
N ILE A 127 11.92 5.97 -10.72
CA ILE A 127 13.27 5.64 -11.17
C ILE A 127 13.42 5.95 -12.65
N THR A 128 12.46 5.52 -13.48
CA THR A 128 12.49 5.76 -14.94
C THR A 128 12.57 7.25 -15.26
N LYS A 129 11.86 8.10 -14.51
CA LYS A 129 11.89 9.56 -14.69
C LYS A 129 13.18 10.18 -14.18
N ALA A 130 13.64 9.77 -13.00
CA ALA A 130 14.84 10.28 -12.36
C ALA A 130 16.12 9.98 -13.16
N THR A 131 16.16 8.82 -13.84
CA THR A 131 17.29 8.41 -14.68
C THR A 131 17.12 8.77 -16.16
N SER A 132 16.09 9.56 -16.52
CA SER A 132 15.86 9.98 -17.90
C SER A 132 16.94 10.97 -18.34
N ASN A 133 17.44 10.81 -19.57
CA ASN A 133 18.32 11.80 -20.21
C ASN A 133 17.71 13.20 -20.32
N TYR A 134 16.38 13.30 -20.22
CA TYR A 134 15.67 14.57 -20.21
C TYR A 134 14.51 14.54 -19.20
N PRO A 135 14.79 14.79 -17.91
CA PRO A 135 13.81 14.65 -16.82
C PRO A 135 12.54 15.51 -17.00
N PRO A 136 12.61 16.79 -17.42
CA PRO A 136 11.40 17.62 -17.56
C PRO A 136 10.32 16.99 -18.44
N ARG A 137 10.70 16.33 -19.54
CA ARG A 137 9.75 15.62 -20.41
C ARG A 137 9.26 14.31 -19.79
N ALA A 138 10.12 13.60 -19.08
CA ALA A 138 9.73 12.35 -18.43
C ALA A 138 8.66 12.60 -17.36
N TYR A 139 8.80 13.68 -16.57
CA TYR A 139 7.81 14.07 -15.56
C TYR A 139 6.47 14.56 -16.13
N LEU A 140 6.40 14.92 -17.43
CA LEU A 140 5.12 15.18 -18.10
C LEU A 140 4.32 13.90 -18.38
N CYS A 141 4.93 12.73 -18.25
CA CYS A 141 4.29 11.45 -18.51
C CYS A 141 3.66 10.90 -17.24
N LEU A 142 2.49 10.27 -17.37
CA LEU A 142 1.84 9.57 -16.28
C LEU A 142 2.04 8.05 -16.40
N PRO A 143 2.23 7.33 -15.28
CA PRO A 143 2.26 5.88 -15.30
C PRO A 143 0.86 5.33 -15.61
N ASP A 144 0.82 4.37 -16.53
CA ASP A 144 -0.40 3.61 -16.83
C ASP A 144 -0.67 2.58 -15.72
N LEU A 145 -1.52 2.96 -14.77
CA LEU A 145 -1.94 2.12 -13.65
C LEU A 145 -2.81 0.92 -14.07
N SER A 146 -3.30 0.90 -15.32
CA SER A 146 -4.12 -0.20 -15.85
C SER A 146 -3.29 -1.30 -16.52
N SER A 147 -2.05 -0.99 -16.90
CA SER A 147 -1.18 -1.90 -17.66
C SER A 147 -0.18 -2.63 -16.78
N LYS A 148 -0.25 -3.97 -16.81
CA LYS A 148 0.75 -4.86 -16.17
C LYS A 148 2.19 -4.68 -16.69
N ARG A 149 2.40 -3.94 -17.79
CA ARG A 149 3.74 -3.76 -18.38
C ARG A 149 4.44 -2.50 -17.92
N GLY A 150 3.78 -1.57 -17.24
CA GLY A 150 4.34 -0.24 -16.96
C GLY A 150 4.55 0.51 -18.27
N ARG A 151 3.65 1.44 -18.58
CA ARG A 151 3.75 2.27 -19.78
C ARG A 151 3.71 3.73 -19.36
N LEU A 152 4.57 4.55 -19.95
CA LEU A 152 4.50 5.99 -19.80
C LEU A 152 3.61 6.57 -20.89
N LEU A 153 2.58 7.30 -20.46
CA LEU A 153 1.64 7.98 -21.33
C LEU A 153 1.86 9.48 -21.26
N PHE A 154 1.95 10.13 -22.41
CA PHE A 154 1.84 11.58 -22.52
C PHE A 154 0.65 11.90 -23.42
N ARG A 155 -0.35 12.62 -22.88
CA ARG A 155 -1.62 12.88 -23.59
C ARG A 155 -2.24 11.61 -24.19
N ASN A 156 -2.31 10.52 -23.41
CA ASN A 156 -2.82 9.21 -23.84
C ASN A 156 -2.07 8.55 -25.01
N LYS A 157 -0.87 9.03 -25.35
CA LYS A 157 0.01 8.41 -26.35
C LYS A 157 1.20 7.76 -25.65
N GLN A 158 1.53 6.54 -26.04
CA GLN A 158 2.65 5.79 -25.50
C GLN A 158 3.97 6.47 -25.88
N ILE A 159 4.83 6.70 -24.90
CA ILE A 159 6.21 7.14 -25.11
C ILE A 159 7.14 5.93 -24.94
N GLY A 160 8.05 5.74 -25.89
CA GLY A 160 8.95 4.59 -26.01
C GLY A 160 10.07 4.51 -24.96
N GLN A 161 9.86 5.01 -23.74
CA GLN A 161 10.79 4.79 -22.64
C GLN A 161 10.57 3.38 -22.06
N ASN A 162 11.64 2.59 -22.04
CA ASN A 162 11.65 1.31 -21.33
C ASN A 162 11.59 1.61 -19.83
N VAL A 163 10.49 1.21 -19.19
CA VAL A 163 10.32 1.34 -17.74
C VAL A 163 11.34 0.45 -17.04
N ILE A 164 12.12 1.06 -16.14
CA ILE A 164 13.06 0.32 -15.28
C ILE A 164 12.23 -0.43 -14.24
N LYS A 165 12.36 -1.76 -14.23
CA LYS A 165 11.63 -2.63 -13.29
C LYS A 165 12.29 -2.63 -11.92
N ILE A 166 11.45 -2.65 -10.89
CA ILE A 166 11.90 -2.73 -9.49
C ILE A 166 12.66 -4.04 -9.21
N ASP A 167 12.39 -5.08 -9.99
CA ASP A 167 13.07 -6.37 -9.96
C ASP A 167 14.56 -6.30 -10.35
N TYR A 168 15.00 -5.24 -11.03
CA TYR A 168 16.42 -5.04 -11.36
C TYR A 168 17.24 -4.37 -10.24
N LEU A 169 16.56 -3.91 -9.19
CA LEU A 169 17.23 -3.30 -8.04
C LEU A 169 17.79 -4.36 -7.10
N THR A 170 18.88 -4.02 -6.43
CA THR A 170 19.35 -4.80 -5.29
C THR A 170 18.30 -4.81 -4.17
N ASP A 171 18.30 -5.84 -3.33
CA ASP A 171 17.32 -5.93 -2.24
C ASP A 171 17.43 -4.74 -1.26
N ALA A 172 18.63 -4.17 -1.10
CA ALA A 172 18.84 -2.99 -0.26
C ALA A 172 18.19 -1.73 -0.87
N GLU A 173 18.32 -1.52 -2.18
CA GLU A 173 17.69 -0.40 -2.88
C GLU A 173 16.17 -0.53 -2.89
N ARG A 174 15.67 -1.74 -3.19
CA ARG A 174 14.23 -2.05 -3.17
C ARG A 174 13.62 -1.74 -1.81
N ARG A 175 14.24 -2.22 -0.73
CA ARG A 175 13.80 -1.95 0.65
C ARG A 175 13.81 -0.45 0.97
N ARG A 176 14.87 0.28 0.62
CA ARG A 176 14.96 1.73 0.87
C ARG A 176 13.86 2.50 0.14
N LEU A 177 13.57 2.15 -1.11
CA LEU A 177 12.52 2.80 -1.89
C LEU A 177 11.13 2.46 -1.37
N LEU A 178 10.86 1.19 -1.06
CA LEU A 178 9.61 0.80 -0.41
C LEU A 178 9.40 1.56 0.90
N GLN A 179 10.43 1.66 1.73
CA GLN A 179 10.39 2.42 2.97
C GLN A 179 10.09 3.91 2.73
N ALA A 180 10.78 4.53 1.78
CA ALA A 180 10.60 5.95 1.48
C ALA A 180 9.18 6.24 0.98
N PHE A 181 8.66 5.41 0.08
CA PHE A 181 7.30 5.59 -0.45
C PHE A 181 6.22 5.30 0.58
N LEU A 182 6.39 4.28 1.43
CA LEU A 182 5.46 4.00 2.53
C LEU A 182 5.42 5.16 3.52
N ARG A 183 6.59 5.67 3.94
CA ARG A 183 6.67 6.85 4.82
C ARG A 183 5.99 8.06 4.19
N GLN A 184 6.24 8.30 2.89
CA GLN A 184 5.61 9.40 2.18
C GLN A 184 4.09 9.26 2.13
N LEU A 185 3.57 8.05 1.87
CA LEU A 185 2.13 7.80 1.89
C LEU A 185 1.53 8.02 3.27
N THR A 186 2.17 7.50 4.32
CA THR A 186 1.69 7.69 5.69
C THR A 186 1.75 9.17 6.13
N ALA A 187 2.77 9.90 5.70
CA ALA A 187 2.89 11.34 5.95
C ALA A 187 1.80 12.12 5.20
N TRP A 188 1.52 11.77 3.94
CA TRP A 188 0.45 12.37 3.15
C TRP A 188 -0.93 12.05 3.68
N GLU A 189 -1.16 10.85 4.23
CA GLU A 189 -2.40 10.53 4.91
C GLU A 189 -2.55 11.40 6.17
N CYS A 190 -1.50 11.52 6.99
CA CYS A 190 -1.50 12.42 8.15
C CYS A 190 -1.74 13.88 7.75
N GLU A 191 -1.07 14.39 6.73
CA GLU A 191 -1.22 15.76 6.23
C GLU A 191 -2.60 15.99 5.58
N ALA A 192 -3.13 15.02 4.84
CA ALA A 192 -4.47 15.12 4.25
C ALA A 192 -5.55 15.14 5.34
N ILE A 193 -5.41 14.31 6.39
CA ILE A 193 -6.27 14.34 7.57
C ILE A 193 -6.15 15.70 8.26
N GLN A 194 -4.93 16.22 8.43
CA GLN A 194 -4.66 17.51 9.06
C GLN A 194 -5.21 18.70 8.23
N SER A 195 -5.17 18.58 6.90
CA SER A 195 -5.65 19.59 5.96
C SER A 195 -7.17 19.59 5.84
N VAL A 196 -7.81 18.41 5.88
CA VAL A 196 -9.27 18.31 6.00
C VAL A 196 -9.71 18.81 7.37
N TYR A 197 -8.93 18.54 8.42
CA TYR A 197 -9.15 19.03 9.76
C TYR A 197 -9.08 20.56 9.85
N SER A 198 -8.06 21.20 9.27
CA SER A 198 -7.95 22.66 9.26
C SER A 198 -9.03 23.32 8.41
N TYR A 199 -9.46 22.68 7.31
CA TYR A 199 -10.59 23.13 6.49
C TYR A 199 -11.93 23.05 7.24
N ILE A 200 -12.20 21.93 7.92
CA ILE A 200 -13.38 21.76 8.77
C ILE A 200 -13.34 22.75 9.93
N GLN A 201 -12.20 22.92 10.61
CA GLN A 201 -12.07 23.89 11.70
C GLN A 201 -12.24 25.34 11.22
N ALA A 202 -11.80 25.66 10.01
CA ALA A 202 -12.04 26.98 9.40
C ALA A 202 -13.53 27.18 9.04
N LEU A 203 -14.21 26.16 8.51
CA LEU A 203 -15.64 26.21 8.18
C LEU A 203 -16.54 26.27 9.43
N TYR A 204 -16.24 25.48 10.45
CA TYR A 204 -16.99 25.47 11.71
C TYR A 204 -16.60 26.63 12.64
N GLY A 205 -15.35 27.09 12.58
CA GLY A 205 -14.92 28.32 13.25
C GLY A 205 -15.56 29.56 12.63
N ALA A 206 -15.69 29.60 11.30
CA ALA A 206 -16.39 30.68 10.60
C ALA A 206 -17.90 30.68 10.86
N THR A 207 -18.56 29.53 10.97
CA THR A 207 -19.99 29.49 11.31
C THR A 207 -20.27 29.89 12.76
N ILE A 208 -19.38 29.56 13.71
CA ILE A 208 -19.48 30.04 15.10
C ILE A 208 -19.19 31.55 15.21
N PHE A 209 -18.34 32.12 14.34
CA PHE A 209 -18.08 33.57 14.31
C PHE A 209 -19.17 34.37 13.57
N PHE A 210 -19.89 33.76 12.60
CA PHE A 210 -20.95 34.41 11.85
C PHE A 210 -22.35 34.30 12.47
N ILE A 211 -22.60 33.29 13.32
CA ILE A 211 -23.85 33.15 14.07
C ILE A 211 -23.59 33.62 15.50
N GLY A 212 -23.46 34.94 15.69
CA GLY A 212 -23.62 35.52 17.00
C GLY A 212 -25.09 35.41 17.42
N TYR A 213 -25.41 34.60 18.43
CA TYR A 213 -26.56 34.81 19.29
C TYR A 213 -26.21 34.52 20.77
N PRO A 214 -26.90 35.22 21.70
CA PRO A 214 -26.44 35.57 23.04
C PRO A 214 -26.96 34.64 24.13
N ASP A 215 -26.40 34.82 25.32
CA ASP A 215 -26.91 34.46 26.65
C ASP A 215 -27.58 33.08 26.82
N PHE A 216 -26.79 32.14 27.32
CA PHE A 216 -27.31 31.09 28.21
C PHE A 216 -26.75 31.33 29.62
N ASN A 217 -27.57 31.99 30.45
CA ASN A 217 -27.40 31.96 31.90
C ASN A 217 -28.76 31.67 32.57
N TYR A 218 -28.67 31.01 33.73
CA TYR A 218 -29.70 30.42 34.61
C TYR A 218 -30.19 29.01 34.20
N ASN A 219 -30.04 27.96 35.02
CA ASN A 219 -30.01 27.89 36.48
C ASN A 219 -28.97 26.88 37.02
N LYS A 220 -28.15 27.35 37.96
CA LYS A 220 -27.67 26.54 39.10
C LYS A 220 -28.71 26.66 40.23
N GLU A 221 -28.60 25.73 41.18
CA GLU A 221 -29.34 25.60 42.45
C GLU A 221 -30.60 24.71 42.32
N HIS A 222 -30.78 23.59 43.04
CA HIS A 222 -30.31 23.20 44.37
C HIS A 222 -30.14 21.67 44.52
N ILE A 223 -29.12 21.30 45.30
CA ILE A 223 -28.90 20.02 45.96
C ILE A 223 -29.94 19.83 47.07
N SER A 224 -30.47 18.61 47.27
CA SER A 224 -30.78 17.90 48.55
C SER A 224 -31.86 16.81 48.33
N ASN A 225 -31.55 15.51 48.39
CA ASN A 225 -31.38 14.60 49.54
C ASN A 225 -32.64 13.75 49.84
N THR A 226 -32.41 12.42 49.90
CA THR A 226 -33.02 11.42 50.81
C THR A 226 -34.54 11.35 50.97
N SER A 227 -35.16 10.27 50.49
CA SER A 227 -35.47 9.03 51.25
C SER A 227 -36.15 8.02 50.34
#